data_AF-A0A6C2YXB4-F1
#
_entry.id   AF-A0A6C2YXB4-F1
#
_cell.length_a   1.000
_cell.length_b   1.000
_cell.length_c   1.000
_cell.angle_alpha   90.00
_cell.angle_beta   90.00
_cell.angle_gamma   90.00
#
_symmetry.space_group_name_H-M   'P 1'
#
loop_
_entity.id
_entity.type
_entity.pdbx_description
1 polymer ?
#
loop_
_entity_poly.entity_id
_entity_poly.type
_entity_poly.pdbx_seq_one_letter_code
_entity_poly.pdbx_strand_id
1 'polypeptide(L)'
;MANHPYYLVWSGSLNMGDTPGVFTDAQFVGLILQIPITITYLSDETAPAQFLLTTTEVEIFNQKTHPVYWDWTPGTALPTPVGHIDDTEFVPGKPEFHQLSIPRTELTLGKHWLTILVNAEIPAGLRDDFILKRIEAHNSIGAKIGW
;
A
#
# COMPACT_ATOMS: atom_id res chain seq x y z
N MET A 1 15.43 -18.11 -13.50
CA MET A 1 14.66 -17.29 -12.56
C MET A 1 14.50 -15.93 -13.22
N ALA A 2 13.28 -15.47 -13.47
CA ALA A 2 13.07 -14.09 -13.90
C ALA A 2 13.57 -13.17 -12.78
N ASN A 3 14.28 -12.10 -13.12
CA ASN A 3 14.83 -11.16 -12.15
C ASN A 3 13.65 -10.43 -11.49
N HIS A 4 13.44 -10.58 -10.17
CA HIS A 4 12.44 -9.81 -9.42
C HIS A 4 12.95 -8.36 -9.35
N PRO A 5 12.38 -7.41 -10.11
CA PRO A 5 12.99 -6.10 -10.28
C PRO A 5 12.68 -5.16 -9.11
N TYR A 6 12.27 -5.70 -7.97
CA TYR A 6 11.93 -4.97 -6.76
C TYR A 6 12.89 -5.32 -5.62
N TYR A 7 13.16 -4.34 -4.76
CA TYR A 7 13.87 -4.55 -3.50
C TYR A 7 12.99 -4.17 -2.31
N LEU A 8 13.27 -4.81 -1.17
CA LEU A 8 12.53 -4.60 0.06
C LEU A 8 12.78 -3.20 0.64
N VAL A 9 11.71 -2.44 0.84
CA VAL A 9 11.72 -1.15 1.54
C VAL A 9 11.30 -1.33 2.99
N TRP A 10 10.32 -2.19 3.24
CA TRP A 10 9.80 -2.48 4.58
C TRP A 10 9.17 -3.87 4.67
N SER A 11 9.29 -4.51 5.83
CA SER A 11 8.53 -5.71 6.18
C SER A 11 8.03 -5.65 7.63
N GLY A 12 6.86 -6.24 7.88
CA GLY A 12 6.23 -6.30 9.19
C GLY A 12 4.85 -6.94 9.15
N SER A 13 4.00 -6.58 10.13
CA SER A 13 2.58 -6.99 10.19
C SER A 13 1.75 -5.82 10.71
N LEU A 14 1.06 -5.12 9.82
CA LEU A 14 0.12 -4.05 10.18
C LEU A 14 -1.30 -4.47 9.80
N ASN A 15 -2.16 -4.62 10.79
CA ASN A 15 -3.58 -4.92 10.61
C ASN A 15 -4.34 -3.61 10.31
N MET A 16 -4.86 -3.54 9.09
CA MET A 16 -5.76 -2.50 8.59
C MET A 16 -7.19 -3.04 8.60
N GLY A 17 -8.16 -2.22 8.98
CA GLY A 17 -9.57 -2.59 8.99
C GLY A 17 -10.31 -2.00 10.20
N ASP A 18 -11.47 -2.56 10.54
CA ASP A 18 -12.29 -2.08 11.66
C ASP A 18 -12.38 -3.01 12.86
N THR A 19 -11.75 -4.20 12.81
CA THR A 19 -11.82 -5.16 13.92
C THR A 19 -10.47 -5.30 14.66
N PRO A 20 -10.28 -4.59 15.78
CA PRO A 20 -9.08 -4.76 16.59
C PRO A 20 -9.03 -6.15 17.24
N GLY A 21 -7.85 -6.76 17.25
CA GLY A 21 -7.61 -8.03 17.96
C GLY A 21 -7.96 -9.31 17.20
N VAL A 22 -8.40 -9.22 15.94
CA VAL A 22 -8.58 -10.39 15.05
C VAL A 22 -7.24 -11.07 14.79
N PHE A 23 -6.23 -10.29 14.43
CA PHE A 23 -4.88 -10.78 14.14
C PHE A 23 -3.95 -10.52 15.33
N THR A 24 -3.66 -11.58 16.08
CA THR A 24 -2.84 -11.50 17.31
C THR A 24 -1.34 -11.28 17.05
N ASP A 25 -0.88 -11.51 15.82
CA ASP A 25 0.50 -11.37 15.37
C ASP A 25 0.73 -10.10 14.51
N ALA A 26 -0.23 -9.18 14.50
CA ALA A 26 -0.17 -7.90 13.80
C ALA A 26 -0.50 -6.72 14.71
N GLN A 27 0.09 -5.55 14.42
CA GLN A 27 -0.29 -4.31 15.11
C GLN A 27 -1.52 -3.71 14.43
N PHE A 28 -2.60 -3.50 15.17
CA PHE A 28 -3.78 -2.81 14.66
C PHE A 28 -3.49 -1.32 14.45
N VAL A 29 -3.60 -0.86 13.20
CA VAL A 29 -3.36 0.54 12.80
C VAL A 29 -4.65 1.28 12.44
N GLY A 30 -5.77 0.56 12.32
CA GLY A 30 -7.09 1.12 12.05
C GLY A 30 -7.36 1.32 10.55
N LEU A 31 -8.03 2.43 10.21
CA LEU A 31 -8.63 2.64 8.89
C LEU A 31 -7.77 3.46 7.93
N ILE A 32 -6.74 4.13 8.44
CA ILE A 32 -5.84 4.98 7.66
C ILE A 32 -4.42 4.70 8.14
N LEU A 33 -3.54 4.39 7.20
CA LEU A 33 -2.10 4.25 7.45
C LEU A 33 -1.33 5.17 6.51
N GLN A 34 -0.61 6.13 7.08
CA GLN A 34 0.31 7.00 6.34
C GLN A 34 1.76 6.60 6.62
N ILE A 35 2.47 6.19 5.59
CA ILE A 35 3.84 5.67 5.68
C ILE A 35 4.79 6.72 5.07
N PRO A 36 5.76 7.23 5.85
CA PRO A 36 6.75 8.16 5.32
C PRO A 36 7.74 7.42 4.43
N ILE A 37 7.91 7.90 3.20
CA ILE A 37 8.86 7.38 2.21
C ILE A 37 9.83 8.49 1.83
N THR A 38 11.13 8.22 1.87
CA THR A 38 12.13 9.10 1.26
C THR A 38 12.62 8.50 -0.04
N ILE A 39 12.44 9.24 -1.14
CA ILE A 39 13.05 8.94 -2.43
C ILE A 39 14.47 9.50 -2.47
N THR A 40 15.45 8.62 -2.64
CA THR A 40 16.90 8.93 -2.64
C THR A 40 17.53 8.85 -4.03
N TYR A 41 16.86 8.19 -4.98
CA TYR A 41 17.30 8.07 -6.37
C TYR A 41 16.09 7.98 -7.30
N LEU A 42 16.21 8.57 -8.48
CA LEU A 42 15.24 8.48 -9.57
C LEU A 42 16.03 8.24 -10.85
N SER A 43 15.65 7.22 -11.62
CA SER A 43 16.17 7.05 -12.97
C SER A 43 15.67 8.15 -13.91
N ASP A 44 16.35 8.28 -15.06
CA ASP A 44 15.92 9.15 -16.17
C ASP A 44 14.79 8.53 -17.01
N GLU A 45 14.22 7.40 -16.57
CA GLU A 45 13.12 6.75 -17.26
C GLU A 45 11.84 7.60 -17.16
N THR A 46 11.02 7.53 -18.21
CA THR A 46 9.74 8.24 -18.28
C THR A 46 8.56 7.39 -17.79
N ALA A 47 8.78 6.09 -17.57
CA ALA A 47 7.76 5.19 -17.04
C ALA A 47 7.39 5.56 -15.59
N PRO A 48 6.15 5.26 -15.16
CA PRO A 48 5.76 5.38 -13.76
C PRO A 48 6.70 4.58 -12.85
N ALA A 49 7.02 5.10 -11.67
CA ALA A 49 7.69 4.27 -10.67
C ALA A 49 6.70 3.32 -10.03
N GLN A 50 7.20 2.13 -9.69
CA GLN A 50 6.37 1.07 -9.16
C GLN A 50 6.77 0.75 -7.72
N PHE A 51 5.75 0.60 -6.88
CA PHE A 51 5.86 -0.07 -5.60
C PHE A 51 5.02 -1.34 -5.64
N LEU A 52 5.44 -2.35 -4.90
CA LEU A 52 4.69 -3.58 -4.72
C LEU A 52 4.35 -3.72 -3.25
N LEU A 53 3.05 -3.79 -2.95
CA LEU A 53 2.57 -4.14 -1.62
C LEU A 53 2.33 -5.64 -1.56
N THR A 54 2.64 -6.23 -0.42
CA THR A 54 2.22 -7.60 -0.11
C THR A 54 1.28 -7.59 1.08
N THR A 55 0.10 -8.17 0.90
CA THR A 55 -0.90 -8.35 1.95
C THR A 55 -1.16 -9.83 2.21
N THR A 56 -1.79 -10.15 3.33
CA THR A 56 -2.34 -11.47 3.65
C THR A 56 -3.68 -11.29 4.35
N GLU A 57 -4.49 -12.35 4.36
CA GLU A 57 -5.82 -12.36 4.98
C GLU A 57 -6.68 -11.20 4.47
N VAL A 58 -6.60 -10.92 3.16
CA VAL A 58 -7.45 -9.91 2.55
C VAL A 58 -8.85 -10.51 2.45
N GLU A 59 -9.82 -9.83 3.04
CA GLU A 59 -11.23 -10.18 2.88
C GLU A 59 -11.94 -8.95 2.35
N ILE A 60 -12.21 -8.89 1.04
CA ILE A 60 -12.91 -7.74 0.44
C ILE A 60 -14.29 -8.11 -0.09
N PHE A 61 -15.31 -7.47 0.46
CA PHE A 61 -16.69 -7.74 0.07
C PHE A 61 -17.16 -6.84 -1.10
N ASN A 62 -18.11 -7.36 -1.88
CA ASN A 62 -18.86 -6.61 -2.91
C ASN A 62 -17.99 -5.97 -4.01
N GLN A 63 -16.84 -6.57 -4.35
CA GLN A 63 -15.91 -6.08 -5.38
C GLN A 63 -15.43 -4.65 -5.11
N LYS A 64 -15.44 -4.21 -3.85
CA LYS A 64 -14.81 -2.96 -3.45
C LYS A 64 -13.30 -3.16 -3.43
N THR A 65 -12.59 -2.07 -3.21
CA THR A 65 -11.13 -2.06 -3.09
C THR A 65 -10.70 -0.96 -2.14
N HIS A 66 -9.51 -1.07 -1.56
CA HIS A 66 -8.93 -0.04 -0.71
C HIS A 66 -7.96 0.83 -1.50
N PRO A 67 -8.24 2.12 -1.69
CA PRO A 67 -7.37 2.98 -2.47
C PRO A 67 -6.07 3.27 -1.73
N VAL A 68 -4.99 3.36 -2.52
CA VAL A 68 -3.68 3.80 -2.06
C VAL A 68 -3.35 5.13 -2.74
N TYR A 69 -2.96 6.13 -1.95
CA TYR A 69 -2.67 7.48 -2.41
C TYR A 69 -1.20 7.84 -2.21
N TRP A 70 -0.69 8.66 -3.12
CA TRP A 70 0.63 9.27 -3.05
C TRP A 70 0.49 10.75 -2.65
N ASP A 71 1.24 11.19 -1.64
CA ASP A 71 1.29 12.56 -1.13
C ASP A 71 -0.06 13.20 -0.75
N TRP A 72 -1.06 12.37 -0.44
CA TRP A 72 -2.33 12.88 0.07
C TRP A 72 -2.22 13.33 1.54
N THR A 73 -2.85 14.46 1.84
CA THR A 73 -2.94 15.01 3.20
C THR A 73 -4.35 14.81 3.76
N PRO A 74 -4.51 14.18 4.94
CA PRO A 74 -5.82 14.01 5.55
C PRO A 74 -6.58 15.33 5.72
N GLY A 75 -7.85 15.33 5.33
CA GLY A 75 -8.71 16.52 5.37
C GLY A 75 -8.70 17.34 4.08
N THR A 76 -7.87 17.02 3.09
CA THR A 76 -7.98 17.59 1.73
C THR A 76 -8.82 16.70 0.83
N ALA A 77 -9.24 17.23 -0.32
CA ALA A 77 -9.88 16.43 -1.37
C ALA A 77 -9.01 15.22 -1.75
N LEU A 78 -9.65 14.07 -1.98
CA LEU A 78 -8.96 12.84 -2.37
C LEU A 78 -8.44 12.96 -3.82
N PRO A 79 -7.15 12.69 -4.07
CA PRO A 79 -6.62 12.63 -5.44
C PRO A 79 -7.02 11.31 -6.11
N THR A 80 -6.57 11.11 -7.34
CA THR A 80 -6.64 9.79 -7.99
C THR A 80 -5.74 8.80 -7.24
N PRO A 81 -6.22 7.59 -6.91
CA PRO A 81 -5.37 6.56 -6.31
C PRO A 81 -4.23 6.14 -7.25
N VAL A 82 -3.06 5.85 -6.69
CA VAL A 82 -1.90 5.28 -7.43
C VAL A 82 -1.96 3.75 -7.52
N GLY A 83 -2.93 3.14 -6.83
CA GLY A 83 -3.20 1.71 -6.87
C GLY A 83 -4.29 1.37 -5.87
N HIS A 84 -4.62 0.09 -5.79
CA HIS A 84 -5.63 -0.43 -4.89
C HIS A 84 -5.16 -1.74 -4.26
N ILE A 85 -5.65 -2.03 -3.07
CA ILE A 85 -5.65 -3.37 -2.48
C ILE A 85 -7.02 -3.96 -2.79
N ASP A 86 -7.03 -5.12 -3.43
CA ASP A 86 -8.22 -5.90 -3.77
C ASP A 86 -8.07 -7.36 -3.32
N ASP A 87 -9.16 -8.12 -3.36
CA ASP A 87 -9.17 -9.58 -3.13
C ASP A 87 -9.67 -10.24 -4.41
N THR A 88 -8.85 -10.17 -5.47
CA THR A 88 -9.24 -10.72 -6.78
C THR A 88 -9.02 -12.23 -6.89
N GLU A 89 -8.08 -12.78 -6.11
CA GLU A 89 -7.74 -14.20 -6.15
C GLU A 89 -8.58 -15.04 -5.18
N PHE A 90 -9.15 -14.45 -4.11
CA PHE A 90 -9.98 -15.12 -3.11
C PHE A 90 -9.33 -16.40 -2.56
N VAL A 91 -8.03 -16.36 -2.25
CA VAL A 91 -7.30 -17.53 -1.73
C VAL A 91 -6.87 -17.31 -0.28
N PRO A 92 -7.61 -17.87 0.70
CA PRO A 92 -7.29 -17.72 2.11
C PRO A 92 -5.86 -18.13 2.45
N GLY A 93 -5.21 -17.34 3.33
CA GLY A 93 -3.87 -17.60 3.85
C GLY A 93 -2.73 -17.48 2.83
N LYS A 94 -2.99 -17.00 1.60
CA LYS A 94 -1.93 -16.71 0.64
C LYS A 94 -1.56 -15.23 0.62
N PRO A 95 -0.28 -14.90 0.35
CA PRO A 95 0.09 -13.54 0.07
C PRO A 95 -0.53 -13.06 -1.24
N GLU A 96 -1.04 -11.84 -1.21
CA GLU A 96 -1.55 -11.11 -2.37
C GLU A 96 -0.65 -9.92 -2.68
N PHE A 97 -0.59 -9.55 -3.97
CA PHE A 97 0.42 -8.64 -4.51
C PHE A 97 -0.24 -7.48 -5.24
N HIS A 98 -0.05 -6.27 -4.72
CA HIS A 98 -0.72 -5.06 -5.23
C HIS A 98 0.30 -4.10 -5.79
N GLN A 99 0.31 -3.93 -7.11
CA GLN A 99 1.23 -3.01 -7.78
C GLN A 99 0.67 -1.59 -7.76
N LEU A 100 1.47 -0.65 -7.26
CA LEU A 100 1.20 0.78 -7.30
C LEU A 100 1.99 1.39 -8.44
N SER A 101 1.39 2.36 -9.13
CA SER A 101 1.97 3.05 -10.27
C SER A 101 1.93 4.56 -10.04
N ILE A 102 3.05 5.14 -9.63
CA ILE A 102 3.16 6.56 -9.34
C ILE A 102 3.64 7.28 -10.60
N PRO A 103 2.89 8.25 -11.13
CA PRO A 103 3.30 9.02 -12.29
C PRO A 103 4.68 9.66 -12.09
N ARG A 104 5.53 9.59 -13.11
CA ARG A 104 6.89 10.16 -13.04
C ARG A 104 6.90 11.66 -12.69
N THR A 105 5.85 12.38 -13.07
CA THR A 105 5.62 13.80 -12.81
C THR A 105 5.33 14.11 -11.34
N GLU A 106 4.91 13.13 -10.55
CA GLU A 106 4.62 13.27 -9.12
C GLU A 106 5.82 12.87 -8.24
N LEU A 107 6.90 12.37 -8.85
CA LEU A 107 8.09 11.92 -8.15
C LEU A 107 9.16 13.00 -8.12
N THR A 108 9.60 13.31 -6.90
CA THR A 108 10.76 14.16 -6.63
C THR A 108 11.73 13.45 -5.69
N LEU A 109 12.99 13.90 -5.64
CA LEU A 109 13.86 13.46 -4.56
C LEU A 109 13.37 14.09 -3.24
N GLY A 110 13.40 13.32 -2.16
CA GLY A 110 13.01 13.80 -0.83
C GLY A 110 11.80 13.07 -0.27
N LYS A 111 11.00 13.82 0.49
CA LYS A 111 10.00 13.28 1.43
C LYS A 111 8.64 13.13 0.76
N HIS A 112 8.05 11.96 0.91
CA HIS A 112 6.74 11.61 0.38
C HIS A 112 5.93 10.80 1.39
N TRP A 113 4.63 10.70 1.14
CA TRP A 113 3.71 9.87 1.90
C TRP A 113 3.04 8.83 1.01
N LEU A 114 3.07 7.58 1.46
CA LEU A 114 2.22 6.53 0.93
C LEU A 114 1.05 6.32 1.89
N THR A 115 -0.17 6.56 1.45
CA THR A 115 -1.37 6.44 2.30
C THR A 115 -2.25 5.30 1.84
N ILE A 116 -2.51 4.35 2.72
CA ILE A 116 -3.52 3.29 2.52
C ILE A 116 -4.78 3.72 3.27
N LEU A 117 -5.90 3.74 2.56
CA LEU A 117 -7.21 4.10 3.12
C LEU A 117 -8.16 2.90 3.00
N VAL A 118 -8.65 2.40 4.14
CA VAL A 118 -9.72 1.40 4.16
C VAL A 118 -10.99 2.05 3.60
N ASN A 119 -11.66 1.34 2.69
CA ASN A 119 -12.79 1.89 1.96
C ASN A 119 -13.98 2.12 2.89
N ALA A 120 -14.40 3.38 3.01
CA ALA A 120 -15.48 3.79 3.91
C ALA A 120 -16.88 3.48 3.38
N GLU A 121 -17.03 3.07 2.11
CA GLU A 121 -18.31 2.64 1.55
C GLU A 121 -18.82 1.33 2.16
N ILE A 122 -17.95 0.62 2.89
CA ILE A 122 -18.31 -0.57 3.64
C ILE A 122 -18.74 -0.15 5.07
N PRO A 123 -19.95 -0.54 5.53
CA PRO A 123 -20.42 -0.22 6.86
C PRO A 123 -19.47 -0.67 7.95
N ALA A 124 -19.41 0.08 9.06
CA ALA A 124 -18.62 -0.31 10.22
C ALA A 124 -19.09 -1.66 10.81
N GLY A 125 -18.15 -2.49 11.24
CA GLY A 125 -18.34 -3.89 11.62
C GLY A 125 -18.33 -4.86 10.45
N LEU A 126 -18.13 -4.37 9.22
CA LEU A 126 -17.98 -5.16 7.99
C LEU A 126 -16.78 -4.68 7.17
N ARG A 127 -16.00 -3.69 7.64
CA ARG A 127 -14.87 -3.19 6.84
C ARG A 127 -13.76 -4.22 6.89
N ASP A 128 -13.61 -4.86 5.74
CA ASP A 128 -12.46 -5.62 5.27
C ASP A 128 -11.20 -5.40 6.13
N ASP A 129 -10.82 -6.46 6.84
CA ASP A 129 -9.56 -6.52 7.55
C ASP A 129 -8.51 -7.13 6.62
N PHE A 130 -7.28 -6.64 6.66
CA PHE A 130 -6.14 -7.24 5.99
C PHE A 130 -4.83 -6.92 6.71
N ILE A 131 -3.81 -7.75 6.49
CA ILE A 131 -2.49 -7.52 7.07
C ILE A 131 -1.54 -7.05 5.96
N LEU A 132 -1.02 -5.83 6.07
CA LEU A 132 0.12 -5.38 5.26
C LEU A 132 1.39 -6.04 5.78
N LYS A 133 2.08 -6.79 4.91
CA LYS A 133 3.29 -7.55 5.24
C LYS A 133 4.56 -6.93 4.71
N ARG A 134 4.53 -6.39 3.48
CA ARG A 134 5.74 -5.86 2.80
C ARG A 134 5.41 -4.67 1.92
N ILE A 135 6.42 -3.82 1.77
CA ILE A 135 6.48 -2.77 0.76
C ILE A 135 7.81 -2.94 0.04
N GLU A 136 7.76 -3.05 -1.27
CA GLU A 136 8.93 -3.15 -2.14
C GLU A 136 8.89 -2.02 -3.16
N ALA A 137 10.06 -1.56 -3.59
CA ALA A 137 10.20 -0.54 -4.62
C ALA A 137 10.93 -1.11 -5.83
N HIS A 138 10.51 -0.70 -7.03
CA HIS A 138 11.17 -1.10 -8.27
C HIS A 138 12.58 -0.48 -8.37
N ASN A 139 13.51 -1.19 -8.99
CA ASN A 139 14.91 -0.77 -9.14
C ASN A 139 15.13 0.52 -9.94
N SER A 140 14.09 1.09 -10.54
CA SER A 140 14.12 2.40 -11.20
C SER A 140 14.14 3.57 -10.20
N ILE A 141 13.87 3.32 -8.92
CA ILE A 141 13.91 4.33 -7.86
C ILE A 141 14.69 3.83 -6.63
N GLY A 142 15.32 4.76 -5.92
CA GLY A 142 15.84 4.53 -4.56
C GLY A 142 14.84 5.07 -3.56
N ALA A 143 14.41 4.24 -2.61
CA ALA A 143 13.37 4.51 -1.63
C ALA A 143 13.74 3.88 -0.29
N LYS A 144 13.42 4.57 0.80
CA LYS A 144 13.54 4.07 2.18
C LYS A 144 12.35 4.54 3.01
N ILE A 145 12.04 3.83 4.09
CA ILE A 145 11.08 4.29 5.10
C ILE A 145 11.70 5.40 5.94
N GLY A 146 10.88 6.40 6.29
CA GLY A 146 11.27 7.48 7.18
C GLY A 146 12.10 8.55 6.50
N TRP A 147 12.60 9.49 7.32
CA TRP A 147 13.33 10.69 6.89
C TRP A 147 14.85 10.49 6.99
#